data_AF-A0A6A4WQ82-F1
#
_entry.id   AF-A0A6A4WQ82-F1
#
_cell.length_a   1.000
_cell.length_b   1.000
_cell.length_c   1.000
_cell.angle_alpha   90.00
_cell.angle_beta   90.00
_cell.angle_gamma   90.00
#
_symmetry.space_group_name_H-M   'P 1'
#
loop_
_entity.id
_entity.type
_entity.pdbx_description
1 polymer ?
#
loop_
_entity_poly.entity_id
_entity_poly.type
_entity_poly.pdbx_seq_one_letter_code
_entity_poly.pdbx_strand_id
1 'polypeptide(L)'
;MLRGDFAPLLAPLLTPFDMFQLRGDFAPLLAPLLLLTTFDVFQLRHHVAPLLAPLLLLTPFDMFQLRGDFAPLLAPLLLLTISQGGAGLPKQAVRPADISAADIGPAYKATTLNERPIIGIVSQELPGSLQRAFGNHTSYIAASYVKYWQSAGARVVPILINQPDEYYQELFNNLNGLVFPGGSAKLGDSGYYRAAKVLWDLAAGQPDDVFPIWGTCLGFELLTYLELDGRHLADCSSSNQALPLDFTPDGTSSRMFSGASQQLLDIFSTQNVTVNFHKYCVSPETRPIYGVQFHPEKNIFEWGEKDNIDAIPHWKEAIQASQYLANFFIDEVRKNTHRYQSVEQEKADLIYQYSPVYSGDTDSVFDQVYLFD
;
A
#
# COMPACT_ATOMS: atom_id res chain seq x y z
N MET A 1 -40.86 -4.75 0.72
CA MET A 1 -39.95 -4.91 1.89
C MET A 1 -39.56 -6.39 1.96
N LEU A 2 -38.31 -6.72 1.66
CA LEU A 2 -37.77 -8.08 1.74
C LEU A 2 -36.90 -8.17 3.00
N ARG A 3 -37.17 -9.15 3.87
CA ARG A 3 -36.44 -9.38 5.12
C ARG A 3 -36.03 -10.85 5.20
N GLY A 4 -34.75 -11.13 5.43
CA GLY A 4 -34.20 -12.49 5.57
C GLY A 4 -32.74 -12.58 5.14
N ASP A 5 -32.12 -13.73 5.36
CA ASP A 5 -30.78 -14.05 4.85
C ASP A 5 -30.90 -14.57 3.42
N PHE A 6 -30.11 -14.01 2.50
CA PHE A 6 -30.22 -14.32 1.08
C PHE A 6 -29.00 -15.11 0.60
N ALA A 7 -29.26 -16.26 -0.03
CA ALA A 7 -28.27 -17.06 -0.73
C ALA A 7 -27.66 -16.27 -1.92
N PRO A 8 -26.49 -16.70 -2.45
CA PRO A 8 -25.85 -16.02 -3.57
C PRO A 8 -26.80 -15.84 -4.75
N LEU A 9 -26.80 -14.64 -5.33
CA LEU A 9 -27.60 -14.34 -6.51
C LEU A 9 -26.87 -14.89 -7.74
N LEU A 10 -27.41 -15.96 -8.35
CA LEU A 10 -26.76 -16.71 -9.44
C LEU A 10 -27.22 -16.28 -10.84
N ALA A 11 -28.16 -15.34 -10.96
CA ALA A 11 -28.69 -14.88 -12.23
C ALA A 11 -28.93 -13.36 -12.22
N PRO A 12 -28.84 -12.67 -13.37
CA PRO A 12 -29.14 -11.24 -13.45
C PRO A 12 -30.59 -10.97 -13.03
N LEU A 13 -30.77 -10.06 -12.08
CA LEU A 13 -32.08 -9.64 -11.63
C LEU A 13 -32.38 -8.24 -12.20
N LEU A 14 -33.43 -8.16 -13.01
CA LEU A 14 -34.05 -6.93 -13.50
C LEU A 14 -35.40 -6.79 -12.81
N THR A 15 -35.60 -5.76 -11.99
CA THR A 15 -36.89 -5.52 -11.34
C THR A 15 -37.38 -4.09 -11.59
N PRO A 16 -38.56 -3.91 -12.21
CA PRO A 16 -39.32 -2.68 -12.15
C PRO A 16 -40.41 -2.84 -11.08
N PHE A 17 -40.12 -2.55 -9.81
CA PHE A 17 -41.14 -2.60 -8.75
C PHE A 17 -40.98 -1.45 -7.76
N ASP A 18 -42.10 -0.78 -7.47
CA ASP A 18 -42.17 0.55 -6.87
C ASP A 18 -41.81 0.67 -5.37
N MET A 19 -41.31 -0.37 -4.68
CA MET A 19 -40.84 -0.22 -3.29
C MET A 19 -39.86 -1.31 -2.83
N PHE A 20 -38.62 -0.93 -2.50
CA PHE A 20 -37.64 -1.84 -1.88
C PHE A 20 -37.05 -1.30 -0.56
N GLN A 21 -37.03 -2.15 0.46
CA GLN A 21 -36.16 -2.05 1.64
C GLN A 21 -35.54 -3.43 1.82
N LEU A 22 -34.20 -3.52 1.73
CA LEU A 22 -33.41 -4.74 1.96
C LEU A 22 -32.86 -4.71 3.39
N ARG A 23 -33.22 -5.71 4.20
CA ARG A 23 -32.66 -5.90 5.55
C ARG A 23 -32.30 -7.37 5.74
N GLY A 24 -31.01 -7.67 5.92
CA GLY A 24 -30.48 -9.02 6.16
C GLY A 24 -28.99 -9.13 5.79
N ASP A 25 -28.38 -10.28 6.06
CA ASP A 25 -27.00 -10.56 5.63
C ASP A 25 -26.99 -11.15 4.22
N PHE A 26 -26.11 -10.65 3.35
CA PHE A 26 -26.05 -11.03 1.93
C PHE A 26 -24.80 -11.84 1.62
N ALA A 27 -24.99 -13.02 1.03
CA ALA A 27 -23.91 -13.77 0.39
C ALA A 27 -23.42 -13.05 -0.90
N PRO A 28 -22.23 -13.40 -1.44
CA PRO A 28 -21.63 -12.69 -2.57
C PRO A 28 -22.56 -12.60 -3.78
N LEU A 29 -22.60 -11.42 -4.42
CA LEU A 29 -23.26 -11.24 -5.71
C LEU A 29 -22.35 -11.80 -6.82
N LEU A 30 -22.78 -12.90 -7.44
CA LEU A 30 -22.04 -13.61 -8.49
C LEU A 30 -22.54 -13.27 -9.91
N ALA A 31 -23.64 -12.51 -10.02
CA ALA A 31 -24.20 -12.06 -11.29
C ALA A 31 -24.46 -10.53 -11.28
N PRO A 32 -24.40 -9.85 -12.44
CA PRO A 32 -24.68 -8.42 -12.52
C PRO A 32 -26.08 -8.09 -12.03
N LEU A 33 -26.19 -7.02 -11.25
CA LEU A 33 -27.46 -6.55 -10.72
C LEU A 33 -27.75 -5.14 -11.26
N LEU A 34 -28.94 -4.96 -11.83
CA LEU A 34 -29.44 -3.65 -12.27
C LEU A 34 -30.65 -3.28 -11.39
N LEU A 35 -30.50 -2.22 -10.60
CA LEU A 35 -31.58 -1.69 -9.77
C LEU A 35 -32.08 -0.37 -10.35
N LEU A 36 -33.35 -0.37 -10.77
CA LEU A 36 -34.11 0.80 -11.19
C LEU A 36 -35.02 1.20 -10.02
N THR A 37 -34.76 2.34 -9.37
CA THR A 37 -35.65 2.83 -8.30
C THR A 37 -36.24 4.19 -8.63
N THR A 38 -37.48 4.43 -8.21
CA THR A 38 -38.23 5.68 -8.44
C THR A 38 -38.36 6.56 -7.19
N PHE A 39 -37.78 6.15 -6.04
CA PHE A 39 -37.99 6.81 -4.74
C PHE A 39 -36.71 7.10 -3.95
N ASP A 40 -36.85 8.02 -2.99
CA ASP A 40 -35.83 8.87 -2.35
C ASP A 40 -34.77 8.17 -1.48
N VAL A 41 -34.87 6.88 -1.16
CA VAL A 41 -33.89 6.25 -0.27
C VAL A 41 -33.73 4.75 -0.52
N PHE A 42 -32.59 4.34 -1.06
CA PHE A 42 -32.12 2.96 -0.96
C PHE A 42 -31.37 2.79 0.36
N GLN A 43 -31.83 1.90 1.24
CA GLN A 43 -31.13 1.55 2.48
C GLN A 43 -30.74 0.08 2.46
N LEU A 44 -29.43 -0.17 2.43
CA LEU A 44 -28.87 -1.47 2.79
C LEU A 44 -28.42 -1.39 4.26
N ARG A 45 -28.79 -2.38 5.07
CA ARG A 45 -28.40 -2.50 6.49
C ARG A 45 -27.88 -3.92 6.73
N HIS A 46 -26.86 -4.05 7.60
CA HIS A 46 -26.16 -5.30 8.00
C HIS A 46 -25.01 -5.75 7.07
N HIS A 47 -24.44 -6.95 7.28
CA HIS A 47 -23.20 -7.39 6.62
C HIS A 47 -23.44 -7.74 5.15
N VAL A 48 -22.58 -7.22 4.28
CA VAL A 48 -22.61 -7.49 2.85
C VAL A 48 -21.30 -8.14 2.44
N ALA A 49 -21.37 -9.37 1.95
CA ALA A 49 -20.23 -10.05 1.36
C ALA A 49 -19.72 -9.31 0.09
N PRO A 50 -18.49 -9.57 -0.39
CA PRO A 50 -17.91 -8.85 -1.52
C PRO A 50 -18.80 -8.85 -2.77
N LEU A 51 -18.90 -7.69 -3.43
CA LEU A 51 -19.49 -7.59 -4.76
C LEU A 51 -18.48 -8.15 -5.78
N LEU A 52 -18.75 -9.35 -6.32
CA LEU A 52 -17.92 -10.02 -7.32
C LEU A 52 -18.41 -9.78 -8.76
N ALA A 53 -19.54 -9.09 -8.93
CA ALA A 53 -20.10 -8.71 -10.22
C ALA A 53 -20.52 -7.23 -10.22
N PRO A 54 -20.55 -6.57 -11.39
CA PRO A 54 -20.90 -5.15 -11.50
C PRO A 54 -22.31 -4.86 -10.97
N LEU A 55 -22.44 -3.74 -10.25
CA LEU A 55 -23.71 -3.21 -9.78
C LEU A 55 -23.97 -1.87 -10.48
N LEU A 56 -25.08 -1.77 -11.23
CA LEU A 56 -25.56 -0.52 -11.81
C LEU A 56 -26.81 -0.07 -11.06
N LEU A 57 -26.74 1.13 -10.49
CA LEU A 57 -27.85 1.74 -9.77
C LEU A 57 -28.28 3.02 -10.50
N LEU A 58 -29.56 3.08 -10.89
CA LEU A 58 -30.15 4.24 -11.57
C LEU A 58 -31.22 4.84 -10.65
N THR A 59 -31.00 6.07 -10.18
CA THR A 59 -31.93 6.77 -9.26
C THR A 59 -32.27 8.18 -9.77
N PRO A 60 -33.50 8.67 -9.55
CA PRO A 60 -33.88 10.02 -9.96
C PRO A 60 -33.46 11.15 -9.00
N PHE A 61 -32.85 10.85 -7.85
CA PHE A 61 -32.52 11.84 -6.80
C PHE A 61 -31.16 11.60 -6.11
N ASP A 62 -30.59 12.66 -5.52
CA ASP A 62 -29.22 12.78 -4.99
C ASP A 62 -28.96 12.17 -3.59
N MET A 63 -29.88 11.36 -3.04
CA MET A 63 -29.70 10.80 -1.68
C MET A 63 -29.52 9.28 -1.69
N PHE A 64 -28.27 8.83 -1.53
CA PHE A 64 -27.92 7.44 -1.25
C PHE A 64 -27.39 7.31 0.18
N GLN A 65 -28.02 6.49 1.02
CA GLN A 65 -27.55 6.22 2.39
C GLN A 65 -27.16 4.75 2.54
N LEU A 66 -25.87 4.46 2.37
CA LEU A 66 -25.26 3.18 2.77
C LEU A 66 -24.99 3.21 4.28
N ARG A 67 -25.56 2.27 5.04
CA ARG A 67 -25.26 2.12 6.49
C ARG A 67 -25.07 0.64 6.83
N GLY A 68 -23.83 0.21 7.01
CA GLY A 68 -23.49 -1.17 7.37
C GLY A 68 -21.99 -1.44 7.24
N ASP A 69 -21.61 -2.68 7.52
CA ASP A 69 -20.25 -3.18 7.36
C ASP A 69 -20.12 -3.83 5.98
N PHE A 70 -19.39 -3.17 5.09
CA PHE A 70 -19.20 -3.60 3.71
C PHE A 70 -17.81 -4.23 3.53
N ALA A 71 -17.76 -5.42 2.92
CA ALA A 71 -16.52 -5.94 2.35
C ALA A 71 -16.09 -5.08 1.14
N PRO A 72 -14.79 -5.05 0.77
CA PRO A 72 -14.29 -4.26 -0.36
C PRO A 72 -15.02 -4.58 -1.67
N LEU A 73 -15.22 -3.54 -2.50
CA LEU A 73 -15.77 -3.65 -3.85
C LEU A 73 -14.71 -4.30 -4.76
N LEU A 74 -14.98 -5.50 -5.28
CA LEU A 74 -14.09 -6.19 -6.23
C LEU A 74 -14.57 -6.05 -7.68
N ALA A 75 -15.68 -5.33 -7.89
CA ALA A 75 -16.26 -5.01 -9.17
C ALA A 75 -16.71 -3.54 -9.22
N PRO A 76 -16.81 -2.93 -10.42
CA PRO A 76 -17.24 -1.54 -10.57
C PRO A 76 -18.65 -1.33 -10.03
N LEU A 77 -18.81 -0.27 -9.22
CA LEU A 77 -20.10 0.29 -8.83
C LEU A 77 -20.33 1.55 -9.68
N LEU A 78 -21.31 1.52 -10.57
CA LEU A 78 -21.71 2.70 -11.35
C LEU A 78 -23.01 3.25 -10.78
N LEU A 79 -22.95 4.47 -10.24
CA LEU A 79 -24.10 5.23 -9.75
C LEU A 79 -24.43 6.31 -10.79
N LEU A 80 -25.63 6.27 -11.37
CA LEU A 80 -26.09 7.34 -12.26
C LEU A 80 -27.35 7.98 -11.68
N THR A 81 -27.28 9.30 -11.44
CA THR A 81 -28.44 10.11 -11.08
C THR A 81 -29.12 10.62 -12.35
N ILE A 82 -30.41 10.34 -12.49
CA ILE A 82 -31.24 10.83 -13.59
C ILE A 82 -31.95 12.08 -13.09
N SER A 83 -31.33 13.24 -13.28
CA SER A 83 -31.95 14.54 -12.97
C SER A 83 -33.24 14.74 -13.80
N GLN A 84 -34.38 14.86 -13.12
CA GLN A 84 -35.63 15.37 -13.68
C GLN A 84 -35.55 16.90 -13.82
N GLY A 85 -34.66 17.39 -14.68
CA GLY A 85 -34.51 18.80 -15.02
C GLY A 85 -34.79 19.03 -16.49
N GLY A 86 -35.89 19.73 -16.80
CA GLY A 86 -36.34 20.04 -18.15
C GLY A 86 -35.29 20.74 -19.02
N ALA A 87 -34.62 19.98 -19.86
CA ALA A 87 -34.06 20.42 -21.13
C ALA A 87 -34.22 19.24 -22.11
N GLY A 88 -34.82 19.49 -23.26
CA GLY A 88 -35.20 18.45 -24.21
C GLY A 88 -34.06 17.47 -24.51
N LEU A 89 -34.35 16.18 -24.37
CA LEU A 89 -33.56 15.10 -24.96
C LEU A 89 -33.29 15.45 -26.43
N PRO A 90 -32.02 15.43 -26.91
CA PRO A 90 -31.80 15.45 -28.34
C PRO A 90 -32.52 14.25 -28.93
N LYS A 91 -33.53 14.51 -29.78
CA LYS A 91 -34.24 13.51 -30.56
C LYS A 91 -33.33 12.95 -31.64
N GLN A 92 -32.32 12.19 -31.25
CA GLN A 92 -31.62 11.26 -32.12
C GLN A 92 -31.06 10.13 -31.25
N ALA A 93 -31.84 9.05 -31.15
CA ALA A 93 -31.32 7.78 -30.69
C ALA A 93 -30.28 7.32 -31.73
N VAL A 94 -29.00 7.36 -31.35
CA VAL A 94 -27.95 6.66 -32.09
C VAL A 94 -28.32 5.19 -32.07
N ARG A 95 -28.54 4.61 -33.25
CA ARG A 95 -28.88 3.19 -33.35
C ARG A 95 -27.60 2.38 -33.05
N PRO A 96 -27.69 1.20 -32.42
CA PRO A 96 -26.53 0.34 -32.17
C PRO A 96 -25.76 -0.12 -33.44
N ALA A 97 -26.23 0.27 -34.64
CA ALA A 97 -25.63 -0.04 -35.93
C ALA A 97 -24.66 1.05 -36.45
N ASP A 98 -24.53 2.20 -35.78
CA ASP A 98 -23.73 3.34 -36.26
C ASP A 98 -22.36 3.47 -35.56
N ILE A 99 -21.96 2.50 -34.72
CA ILE A 99 -20.62 2.47 -34.12
C ILE A 99 -19.72 1.64 -35.02
N SER A 100 -18.85 2.30 -35.79
CA SER A 100 -17.83 1.59 -36.56
C SER A 100 -16.68 1.19 -35.64
N ALA A 101 -15.97 0.10 -35.95
CA ALA A 101 -14.78 -0.31 -35.21
C ALA A 101 -13.66 0.77 -35.19
N ALA A 102 -13.78 1.83 -36.00
CA ALA A 102 -12.87 2.97 -36.02
C ALA A 102 -13.19 4.05 -34.96
N ASP A 103 -14.39 4.03 -34.36
CA ASP A 103 -14.79 4.95 -33.28
C ASP A 103 -14.40 4.41 -31.89
N ILE A 104 -13.94 3.16 -31.84
CA ILE A 104 -13.27 2.58 -30.68
C ILE A 104 -11.83 3.09 -30.74
N GLY A 105 -11.56 4.19 -30.03
CA GLY A 105 -10.19 4.63 -29.74
C GLY A 105 -9.36 3.44 -29.24
N PRO A 106 -8.02 3.49 -29.38
CA PRO A 106 -7.15 2.33 -29.15
C PRO A 106 -7.59 1.63 -27.87
N ALA A 107 -7.95 0.35 -28.00
CA ALA A 107 -8.47 -0.45 -26.90
C ALA A 107 -7.65 -0.13 -25.66
N TYR A 108 -8.30 0.42 -24.63
CA TYR A 108 -7.68 0.65 -23.33
C TYR A 108 -6.98 -0.66 -22.98
N LYS A 109 -5.65 -0.71 -23.06
CA LYS A 109 -4.89 -1.83 -22.52
C LYS A 109 -5.15 -1.72 -21.03
N ALA A 110 -6.16 -2.44 -20.54
CA ALA A 110 -6.34 -2.64 -19.13
C ALA A 110 -5.05 -3.31 -18.64
N THR A 111 -4.15 -2.52 -18.08
CA THR A 111 -2.97 -3.03 -17.38
C THR A 111 -3.51 -3.89 -16.25
N THR A 112 -3.34 -5.20 -16.41
CA THR A 112 -3.79 -6.16 -15.40
C THR A 112 -2.87 -5.98 -14.19
N LEU A 113 -3.43 -5.49 -13.09
CA LEU A 113 -2.70 -5.33 -11.83
C LEU A 113 -2.43 -6.70 -11.20
N ASN A 114 -1.29 -6.84 -10.55
CA ASN A 114 -0.97 -7.98 -9.72
C ASN A 114 -1.62 -7.81 -8.33
N GLU A 115 -2.79 -8.41 -8.14
CA GLU A 115 -3.54 -8.34 -6.87
C GLU A 115 -2.98 -9.24 -5.75
N ARG A 116 -1.82 -9.88 -5.96
CA ARG A 116 -1.14 -10.70 -4.95
C ARG A 116 0.34 -10.28 -4.81
N PRO A 117 0.61 -8.97 -4.61
CA PRO A 117 1.97 -8.45 -4.66
C PRO A 117 2.85 -9.04 -3.55
N ILE A 118 4.11 -9.29 -3.88
CA ILE A 118 5.15 -9.74 -2.94
C ILE A 118 6.27 -8.73 -2.98
N ILE A 119 6.60 -8.17 -1.81
CA ILE A 119 7.73 -7.25 -1.66
C ILE A 119 8.89 -7.94 -0.93
N GLY A 120 10.10 -7.52 -1.25
CA GLY A 120 11.29 -7.90 -0.51
C GLY A 120 11.69 -6.83 0.50
N ILE A 121 12.02 -7.23 1.73
CA ILE A 121 12.58 -6.32 2.75
C ILE A 121 14.02 -6.74 3.03
N VAL A 122 14.96 -5.84 2.82
CA VAL A 122 16.40 -6.12 3.03
C VAL A 122 16.70 -6.18 4.52
N SER A 123 17.28 -7.29 4.99
CA SER A 123 17.79 -7.42 6.35
C SER A 123 19.05 -6.59 6.54
N GLN A 124 19.46 -6.36 7.78
CA GLN A 124 20.69 -5.63 8.07
C GLN A 124 21.40 -6.23 9.28
N GLU A 125 22.67 -5.90 9.46
CA GLU A 125 23.46 -6.33 10.61
C GLU A 125 22.80 -5.92 11.93
N LEU A 126 23.02 -6.72 12.98
CA LEU A 126 22.48 -6.39 14.31
C LEU A 126 23.15 -5.12 14.84
N PRO A 127 22.39 -4.06 15.20
CA PRO A 127 22.91 -2.95 15.96
C PRO A 127 23.41 -3.45 17.32
N GLY A 128 24.29 -2.66 17.97
CA GLY A 128 24.88 -3.05 19.24
C GLY A 128 23.86 -3.41 20.33
N SER A 129 22.66 -2.84 20.31
CA SER A 129 21.55 -3.20 21.21
C SER A 129 21.06 -4.64 21.01
N LEU A 130 20.82 -5.04 19.76
CA LEU A 130 20.42 -6.41 19.42
C LEU A 130 21.59 -7.39 19.54
N GLN A 131 22.82 -6.98 19.20
CA GLN A 131 24.00 -7.84 19.32
C GLN A 131 24.23 -8.33 20.76
N ARG A 132 23.90 -7.49 21.78
CA ARG A 132 24.01 -7.89 23.20
C ARG A 132 23.04 -9.01 23.58
N ALA A 133 21.85 -9.03 23.00
CA ALA A 133 20.80 -10.00 23.34
C ALA A 133 20.78 -11.22 22.42
N PHE A 134 21.15 -11.03 21.14
CA PHE A 134 20.92 -11.99 20.05
C PHE A 134 22.17 -12.16 19.16
N GLY A 135 23.36 -11.94 19.71
CA GLY A 135 24.61 -11.89 18.93
C GLY A 135 25.07 -13.19 18.26
N ASN A 136 24.29 -14.27 18.38
CA ASN A 136 24.46 -15.51 17.63
C ASN A 136 23.86 -15.44 16.21
N HIS A 137 23.15 -14.36 15.88
CA HIS A 137 22.53 -14.14 14.57
C HIS A 137 23.31 -13.14 13.71
N THR A 138 23.20 -13.29 12.40
CA THR A 138 23.91 -12.47 11.40
C THR A 138 23.17 -11.17 11.09
N SER A 139 21.86 -11.23 10.91
CA SER A 139 21.06 -10.09 10.47
C SER A 139 19.65 -10.08 11.07
N TYR A 140 18.96 -8.94 10.96
CA TYR A 140 17.60 -8.78 11.46
C TYR A 140 16.71 -7.94 10.54
N ILE A 141 15.40 -8.07 10.74
CA ILE A 141 14.36 -7.15 10.23
C ILE A 141 13.43 -6.81 11.38
N ALA A 142 13.16 -5.53 11.63
CA ALA A 142 12.15 -5.14 12.61
C ALA A 142 10.74 -5.54 12.14
N ALA A 143 9.96 -6.16 13.04
CA ALA A 143 8.67 -6.74 12.67
C ALA A 143 7.64 -5.68 12.25
N SER A 144 7.80 -4.42 12.69
CA SER A 144 6.97 -3.29 12.26
C SER A 144 6.98 -3.10 10.74
N TYR A 145 8.13 -3.23 10.06
CA TYR A 145 8.16 -3.18 8.60
C TYR A 145 7.34 -4.30 7.96
N VAL A 146 7.47 -5.53 8.47
CA VAL A 146 6.68 -6.67 7.96
C VAL A 146 5.18 -6.41 8.11
N LYS A 147 4.75 -6.02 9.30
CA LYS A 147 3.34 -5.72 9.63
C LYS A 147 2.79 -4.57 8.76
N TYR A 148 3.61 -3.54 8.56
CA TYR A 148 3.23 -2.32 7.84
C TYR A 148 2.89 -2.58 6.38
N TRP A 149 3.72 -3.34 5.67
CA TRP A 149 3.41 -3.65 4.27
C TRP A 149 2.31 -4.71 4.13
N GLN A 150 2.21 -5.63 5.09
CA GLN A 150 1.10 -6.59 5.14
C GLN A 150 -0.25 -5.92 5.38
N SER A 151 -0.31 -4.81 6.14
CA SER A 151 -1.57 -4.09 6.36
C SER A 151 -2.14 -3.47 5.08
N ALA A 152 -1.30 -3.19 4.08
CA ALA A 152 -1.69 -2.71 2.75
C ALA A 152 -1.97 -3.84 1.73
N GLY A 153 -1.91 -5.10 2.16
CA GLY A 153 -2.26 -6.26 1.35
C GLY A 153 -1.11 -6.88 0.54
N ALA A 154 0.14 -6.61 0.91
CA ALA A 154 1.30 -7.28 0.34
C ALA A 154 1.76 -8.49 1.17
N ARG A 155 2.41 -9.44 0.52
CA ARG A 155 3.22 -10.46 1.20
C ARG A 155 4.69 -10.02 1.23
N VAL A 156 5.44 -10.59 2.15
CA VAL A 156 6.82 -10.18 2.43
C VAL A 156 7.75 -11.36 2.30
N VAL A 157 8.87 -11.14 1.64
CA VAL A 157 10.06 -12.02 1.62
C VAL A 157 11.20 -11.28 2.33
N PRO A 158 11.84 -11.87 3.36
CA PRO A 158 13.07 -11.32 3.91
C PRO A 158 14.21 -11.53 2.90
N ILE A 159 14.87 -10.45 2.51
CA ILE A 159 16.08 -10.53 1.67
C ILE A 159 17.28 -10.51 2.59
N LEU A 160 18.02 -11.62 2.64
CA LEU A 160 19.16 -11.77 3.53
C LEU A 160 20.40 -11.08 2.99
N ILE A 161 21.16 -10.43 3.87
CA ILE A 161 22.49 -9.88 3.54
C ILE A 161 23.53 -10.99 3.41
N ASN A 162 24.70 -10.64 2.85
CA ASN A 162 25.85 -11.54 2.70
C ASN A 162 25.60 -12.76 1.81
N GLN A 163 24.60 -12.71 0.92
CA GLN A 163 24.30 -13.75 -0.06
C GLN A 163 25.04 -13.52 -1.39
N PRO A 164 25.23 -14.53 -2.24
CA PRO A 164 25.81 -14.35 -3.58
C PRO A 164 24.90 -13.52 -4.50
N ASP A 165 25.43 -12.94 -5.57
CA ASP A 165 24.66 -12.05 -6.45
C ASP A 165 23.50 -12.78 -7.16
N GLU A 166 23.68 -14.08 -7.43
CA GLU A 166 22.64 -14.94 -8.02
C GLU A 166 21.38 -15.03 -7.13
N TYR A 167 21.55 -15.03 -5.81
CA TYR A 167 20.44 -15.02 -4.87
C TYR A 167 19.61 -13.74 -5.01
N TYR A 168 20.27 -12.58 -5.09
CA TYR A 168 19.58 -11.30 -5.26
C TYR A 168 18.88 -11.21 -6.62
N GLN A 169 19.52 -11.71 -7.68
CA GLN A 169 18.93 -11.77 -9.01
C GLN A 169 17.68 -12.65 -9.06
N GLU A 170 17.73 -13.83 -8.43
CA GLU A 170 16.59 -14.75 -8.38
C GLU A 170 15.41 -14.12 -7.63
N LEU A 171 15.64 -13.56 -6.45
CA LEU A 171 14.60 -12.87 -5.70
C LEU A 171 14.04 -11.67 -6.47
N PHE A 172 14.88 -10.83 -7.05
CA PHE A 172 14.44 -9.66 -7.82
C PHE A 172 13.44 -10.02 -8.93
N ASN A 173 13.70 -11.11 -9.66
CA ASN A 173 12.84 -11.59 -10.74
C ASN A 173 11.48 -12.14 -10.26
N ASN A 174 11.39 -12.52 -8.99
CA ASN A 174 10.17 -13.08 -8.39
C ASN A 174 9.36 -12.03 -7.61
N LEU A 175 10.00 -10.94 -7.19
CA LEU A 175 9.42 -9.88 -6.36
C LEU A 175 8.85 -8.74 -7.19
N ASN A 176 7.89 -8.02 -6.62
CA ASN A 176 7.19 -6.91 -7.26
C ASN A 176 7.67 -5.52 -6.83
N GLY A 177 8.50 -5.47 -5.78
CA GLY A 177 9.03 -4.22 -5.23
C GLY A 177 9.99 -4.49 -4.08
N LEU A 178 10.75 -3.47 -3.72
CA LEU A 178 11.78 -3.53 -2.68
C LEU A 178 11.56 -2.50 -1.59
N VAL A 179 11.89 -2.88 -0.37
CA VAL A 179 11.91 -2.01 0.80
C VAL A 179 13.30 -2.07 1.42
N PHE A 180 13.90 -0.89 1.54
CA PHE A 180 15.09 -0.64 2.33
C PHE A 180 14.65 -0.05 3.67
N PRO A 181 14.63 -0.85 4.76
CA PRO A 181 14.19 -0.36 6.06
C PRO A 181 15.22 0.60 6.67
N GLY A 182 14.78 1.35 7.67
CA GLY A 182 15.64 2.15 8.53
C GLY A 182 16.51 1.29 9.45
N GLY A 183 17.54 1.90 10.04
CA GLY A 183 18.43 1.24 10.97
C GLY A 183 19.77 1.96 11.06
N SER A 184 20.86 1.22 11.27
CA SER A 184 22.18 1.81 11.55
C SER A 184 23.36 1.13 10.86
N ALA A 185 23.11 0.28 9.86
CA ALA A 185 24.16 -0.29 9.03
C ALA A 185 24.95 0.81 8.29
N LYS A 186 26.24 0.56 8.06
CA LYS A 186 27.15 1.53 7.46
C LYS A 186 26.97 1.58 5.93
N LEU A 187 26.61 2.75 5.40
CA LEU A 187 26.58 2.98 3.96
C LEU A 187 28.00 2.88 3.35
N GLY A 188 28.11 2.24 2.20
CA GLY A 188 29.39 1.99 1.50
C GLY A 188 30.18 0.78 1.98
N ASP A 189 29.91 0.28 3.20
CA ASP A 189 30.74 -0.76 3.84
C ASP A 189 29.90 -1.58 4.85
N SER A 190 28.89 -2.27 4.33
CA SER A 190 28.05 -3.24 5.04
C SER A 190 27.45 -4.26 4.06
N GLY A 191 27.03 -5.41 4.58
CA GLY A 191 26.21 -6.38 3.87
C GLY A 191 24.86 -5.81 3.46
N TYR A 192 24.25 -4.95 4.29
CA TYR A 192 23.05 -4.18 3.92
C TYR A 192 23.28 -3.32 2.66
N TYR A 193 24.35 -2.51 2.66
CA TYR A 193 24.70 -1.68 1.52
C TYR A 193 24.99 -2.52 0.27
N ARG A 194 25.77 -3.60 0.39
CA ARG A 194 26.08 -4.48 -0.74
C ARG A 194 24.81 -5.08 -1.34
N ALA A 195 23.94 -5.67 -0.52
CA ALA A 195 22.70 -6.28 -0.97
C ALA A 195 21.79 -5.26 -1.68
N ALA A 196 21.60 -4.10 -1.06
CA ALA A 196 20.80 -3.03 -1.64
C ALA A 196 21.39 -2.49 -2.94
N LYS A 197 22.72 -2.37 -3.04
CA LYS A 197 23.39 -1.93 -4.27
C LYS A 197 23.15 -2.91 -5.42
N VAL A 198 23.28 -4.21 -5.19
CA VAL A 198 23.01 -5.22 -6.24
C VAL A 198 21.56 -5.09 -6.72
N LEU A 199 20.59 -5.04 -5.80
CA LEU A 199 19.17 -4.92 -6.14
C LEU A 199 18.82 -3.60 -6.84
N TRP A 200 19.47 -2.51 -6.44
CA TRP A 200 19.37 -1.21 -7.09
C TRP A 200 19.89 -1.26 -8.54
N ASP A 201 21.07 -1.85 -8.75
CA ASP A 201 21.68 -1.98 -10.07
C ASP A 201 20.80 -2.85 -10.99
N LEU A 202 20.14 -3.89 -10.45
CA LEU A 202 19.15 -4.71 -11.17
C LEU A 202 17.93 -3.90 -11.63
N ALA A 203 17.36 -3.08 -10.74
CA ALA A 203 16.24 -2.21 -11.07
C ALA A 203 16.64 -1.14 -12.10
N ALA A 204 17.81 -0.53 -11.93
CA ALA A 204 18.34 0.48 -12.86
C ALA A 204 18.64 -0.10 -14.25
N GLY A 205 18.99 -1.39 -14.32
CA GLY A 205 19.22 -2.12 -15.58
C GLY A 205 17.97 -2.47 -16.36
N GLN A 206 16.76 -2.28 -15.79
CA GLN A 206 15.48 -2.63 -16.40
C GLN A 206 14.51 -1.43 -16.44
N PRO A 207 14.85 -0.33 -17.14
CA PRO A 207 14.07 0.91 -17.09
C PRO A 207 12.65 0.80 -17.66
N ASP A 208 12.39 -0.22 -18.50
CA ASP A 208 11.06 -0.52 -19.05
C ASP A 208 10.21 -1.39 -18.10
N ASP A 209 10.82 -1.98 -17.06
CA ASP A 209 10.11 -2.68 -15.99
C ASP A 209 9.88 -1.75 -14.80
N VAL A 210 8.62 -1.41 -14.55
CA VAL A 210 8.27 -0.56 -13.41
C VAL A 210 8.45 -1.39 -12.14
N PHE A 211 9.59 -1.22 -11.49
CA PHE A 211 9.96 -1.90 -10.26
C PHE A 211 10.08 -0.88 -9.10
N PRO A 212 9.05 -0.72 -8.26
CA PRO A 212 9.04 0.28 -7.20
C PRO A 212 10.01 -0.06 -6.06
N ILE A 213 10.73 0.97 -5.59
CA ILE A 213 11.64 0.87 -4.44
C ILE A 213 11.24 1.91 -3.39
N TRP A 214 11.13 1.47 -2.15
CA TRP A 214 10.86 2.31 -0.98
C TRP A 214 12.05 2.33 -0.02
N GLY A 215 12.44 3.51 0.47
CA GLY A 215 13.42 3.67 1.55
C GLY A 215 12.85 4.40 2.75
N THR A 216 13.03 3.85 3.95
CA THR A 216 12.67 4.53 5.21
C THR A 216 13.95 4.85 5.98
N CYS A 217 14.11 6.09 6.45
CA CYS A 217 15.25 6.53 7.27
C CYS A 217 16.61 6.14 6.62
N LEU A 218 17.37 5.20 7.18
CA LEU A 218 18.59 4.65 6.56
C LEU A 218 18.37 4.21 5.11
N GLY A 219 17.22 3.64 4.78
CA GLY A 219 16.88 3.29 3.41
C GLY A 219 16.74 4.49 2.48
N PHE A 220 16.23 5.62 2.98
CA PHE A 220 16.19 6.87 2.21
C PHE A 220 17.60 7.47 2.03
N GLU A 221 18.42 7.44 3.09
CA GLU A 221 19.84 7.81 3.04
C GLU A 221 20.65 6.92 2.07
N LEU A 222 20.31 5.63 1.98
CA LEU A 222 20.92 4.69 1.05
C LEU A 222 20.54 4.99 -0.41
N LEU A 223 19.26 5.18 -0.71
CA LEU A 223 18.78 5.43 -2.08
C LEU A 223 19.46 6.66 -2.70
N THR A 224 19.62 7.67 -1.87
CA THR A 224 20.25 8.93 -2.23
C THR A 224 21.75 8.80 -2.37
N TYR A 225 22.40 8.07 -1.46
CA TYR A 225 23.81 7.69 -1.60
C TYR A 225 24.07 6.91 -2.89
N LEU A 226 23.17 6.02 -3.30
CA LEU A 226 23.26 5.26 -4.54
C LEU A 226 23.05 6.13 -5.78
N GLU A 227 22.06 7.02 -5.81
CA GLU A 227 21.82 7.93 -6.94
C GLU A 227 22.96 8.94 -7.11
N LEU A 228 23.53 9.43 -6.00
CA LEU A 228 24.58 10.45 -6.00
C LEU A 228 25.99 9.87 -6.17
N ASP A 229 26.14 8.56 -6.42
CA ASP A 229 27.41 7.84 -6.54
C ASP A 229 28.34 8.07 -5.34
N GLY A 230 27.77 7.92 -4.15
CA GLY A 230 28.48 8.04 -2.88
C GLY A 230 28.76 9.47 -2.40
N ARG A 231 28.23 10.50 -3.08
CA ARG A 231 28.34 11.89 -2.60
C ARG A 231 27.43 12.13 -1.40
N HIS A 232 27.96 12.86 -0.41
CA HIS A 232 27.45 12.93 0.95
C HIS A 232 26.06 13.58 1.10
N LEU A 233 25.36 13.06 2.10
CA LEU A 233 24.17 13.60 2.73
C LEU A 233 24.55 14.81 3.60
N ALA A 234 23.67 15.80 3.73
CA ALA A 234 23.89 16.90 4.67
C ALA A 234 23.57 16.47 6.11
N ASP A 235 24.39 16.88 7.08
CA ASP A 235 24.09 16.64 8.50
C ASP A 235 22.79 17.35 8.90
N CYS A 236 21.83 16.58 9.40
CA CYS A 236 20.62 17.10 10.03
C CYS A 236 20.31 16.22 11.25
N SER A 237 20.63 16.71 12.45
CA SER A 237 20.39 15.93 13.67
C SER A 237 18.90 16.02 14.04
N SER A 238 18.09 15.00 13.70
CA SER A 238 16.70 14.88 14.13
C SER A 238 16.44 13.51 14.78
N SER A 239 16.35 13.51 16.11
CA SER A 239 16.17 12.30 16.90
C SER A 239 14.97 12.44 17.82
N ASN A 240 14.08 11.43 17.80
CA ASN A 240 12.94 11.31 18.72
C ASN A 240 11.96 12.50 18.65
N GLN A 241 11.53 12.85 17.42
CA GLN A 241 10.61 13.96 17.19
C GLN A 241 9.53 13.59 16.18
N ALA A 242 8.28 13.89 16.48
CA ALA A 242 7.20 13.86 15.52
C ALA A 242 6.96 15.27 14.95
N LEU A 243 6.91 15.38 13.63
CA LEU A 243 6.81 16.66 12.90
C LEU A 243 5.68 16.61 11.83
N PRO A 244 5.12 17.75 11.42
CA PRO A 244 4.35 17.86 10.19
C PRO A 244 5.29 17.86 8.96
N LEU A 245 4.69 17.79 7.77
CA LEU A 245 5.36 17.92 6.49
C LEU A 245 5.15 19.30 5.88
N ASP A 246 6.25 19.98 5.57
CA ASP A 246 6.22 21.17 4.74
C ASP A 246 6.23 20.77 3.26
N PHE A 247 5.06 20.74 2.64
CA PHE A 247 4.95 20.42 1.21
C PHE A 247 5.62 21.48 0.33
N THR A 248 6.45 21.04 -0.62
CA THR A 248 6.90 21.87 -1.74
C THR A 248 5.73 22.22 -2.67
N PRO A 249 5.87 23.20 -3.58
CA PRO A 249 4.81 23.55 -4.54
C PRO A 249 4.25 22.36 -5.32
N ASP A 250 5.11 21.40 -5.69
CA ASP A 250 4.73 20.19 -6.43
C ASP A 250 4.42 18.98 -5.52
N GLY A 251 4.49 19.16 -4.20
CA GLY A 251 4.38 18.06 -3.23
C GLY A 251 3.01 17.40 -3.25
N THR A 252 1.94 18.20 -3.28
CA THR A 252 0.55 17.72 -3.26
C THR A 252 0.08 17.15 -4.60
N SER A 253 0.72 17.55 -5.71
CA SER A 253 0.47 17.02 -7.05
C SER A 253 1.39 15.86 -7.43
N SER A 254 2.34 15.51 -6.56
CA SER A 254 3.26 14.37 -6.76
C SER A 254 2.52 13.04 -6.84
N ARG A 255 3.15 12.01 -7.44
CA ARG A 255 2.58 10.65 -7.47
C ARG A 255 2.19 10.12 -6.09
N MET A 256 2.99 10.43 -5.06
CA MET A 256 2.78 9.97 -3.69
C MET A 256 1.52 10.58 -3.05
N PHE A 257 1.20 11.84 -3.35
CA PHE A 257 0.14 12.58 -2.67
C PHE A 257 -1.04 12.97 -3.57
N SER A 258 -0.97 12.75 -4.88
CA SER A 258 -2.03 13.11 -5.82
C SER A 258 -3.35 12.36 -5.56
N GLY A 259 -3.29 11.20 -4.89
CA GLY A 259 -4.46 10.43 -4.47
C GLY A 259 -4.96 10.76 -3.06
N ALA A 260 -4.28 11.64 -2.31
CA ALA A 260 -4.65 11.98 -0.95
C ALA A 260 -5.89 12.90 -0.94
N SER A 261 -6.78 12.67 0.03
CA SER A 261 -7.88 13.61 0.29
C SER A 261 -7.33 14.91 0.88
N GLN A 262 -8.08 16.03 0.74
CA GLN A 262 -7.69 17.28 1.37
C GLN A 262 -7.47 17.12 2.88
N GLN A 263 -8.33 16.34 3.55
CA GLN A 263 -8.17 16.04 4.97
C GLN A 263 -6.83 15.34 5.29
N LEU A 264 -6.38 14.40 4.44
CA LEU A 264 -5.09 13.74 4.64
C LEU A 264 -3.93 14.71 4.40
N LEU A 265 -4.02 15.57 3.38
CA LEU A 265 -3.02 16.62 3.14
C LEU A 265 -2.93 17.59 4.33
N ASP A 266 -4.07 17.95 4.92
CA ASP A 266 -4.15 18.79 6.11
C ASP A 266 -3.54 18.10 7.33
N ILE A 267 -3.78 16.79 7.51
CA ILE A 267 -3.15 15.99 8.58
C ILE A 267 -1.63 16.03 8.43
N PHE A 268 -1.10 15.72 7.24
CA PHE A 268 0.33 15.72 7.00
C PHE A 268 0.95 17.10 7.21
N SER A 269 0.30 18.17 6.79
CA SER A 269 0.86 19.53 6.85
C SER A 269 0.71 20.25 8.19
N THR A 270 -0.21 19.82 9.06
CA THR A 270 -0.51 20.55 10.30
C THR A 270 -0.28 19.74 11.58
N GLN A 271 -0.21 18.41 11.49
CA GLN A 271 -0.09 17.54 12.66
C GLN A 271 1.27 16.84 12.71
N ASN A 272 1.74 16.57 13.93
CA ASN A 272 3.00 15.87 14.20
C ASN A 272 2.86 14.37 13.93
N VAL A 273 2.68 13.97 12.69
CA VAL A 273 2.41 12.57 12.30
C VAL A 273 3.63 11.84 11.74
N THR A 274 4.75 12.53 11.53
CA THR A 274 5.97 11.96 10.93
C THR A 274 7.09 11.86 11.96
N VAL A 275 7.42 10.64 12.41
CA VAL A 275 8.42 10.43 13.48
C VAL A 275 9.83 10.27 12.92
N ASN A 276 10.74 11.13 13.33
CA ASN A 276 12.10 11.26 12.79
C ASN A 276 13.14 10.67 13.76
N PHE A 277 13.97 9.76 13.24
CA PHE A 277 15.08 9.10 13.96
C PHE A 277 16.30 8.94 13.04
N HIS A 278 16.94 10.05 12.65
CA HIS A 278 18.01 10.03 11.65
C HIS A 278 19.07 11.12 11.89
N LYS A 279 20.18 11.05 11.16
CA LYS A 279 21.30 11.99 11.28
C LYS A 279 21.60 12.77 10.00
N TYR A 280 20.97 12.41 8.88
CA TYR A 280 21.33 12.87 7.53
C TYR A 280 20.08 13.18 6.68
N CYS A 281 20.18 14.13 5.72
CA CYS A 281 19.06 14.60 4.87
C CYS A 281 19.45 14.75 3.38
N VAL A 282 18.48 14.73 2.45
CA VAL A 282 18.71 14.80 0.98
C VAL A 282 17.70 15.62 0.15
N SER A 283 18.13 16.09 -1.03
CA SER A 283 17.35 16.77 -2.07
C SER A 283 16.72 15.83 -3.14
N PRO A 284 15.63 16.22 -3.83
CA PRO A 284 14.91 15.33 -4.75
C PRO A 284 15.57 15.16 -6.14
N GLU A 285 15.59 13.94 -6.68
CA GLU A 285 15.85 13.61 -8.10
C GLU A 285 14.82 12.58 -8.64
N THR A 286 14.69 12.44 -9.96
CA THR A 286 13.52 11.79 -10.62
C THR A 286 13.75 10.36 -11.08
N ARG A 287 13.22 9.39 -10.32
CA ARG A 287 12.95 7.97 -10.69
C ARG A 287 11.72 7.48 -9.88
N PRO A 288 11.12 6.28 -10.11
CA PRO A 288 10.06 5.73 -9.23
C PRO A 288 10.62 5.21 -7.89
N ILE A 289 11.51 6.02 -7.31
CA ILE A 289 12.09 5.81 -6.01
C ILE A 289 11.28 6.65 -5.05
N TYR A 290 10.80 5.99 -4.01
CA TYR A 290 10.08 6.64 -2.94
C TYR A 290 10.89 6.49 -1.68
N GLY A 291 10.87 7.51 -0.84
CA GLY A 291 11.38 7.33 0.49
C GLY A 291 11.00 8.45 1.41
N VAL A 292 11.08 8.12 2.68
CA VAL A 292 10.70 8.97 3.79
C VAL A 292 11.82 8.94 4.79
N GLN A 293 12.20 10.12 5.24
CA GLN A 293 13.20 10.23 6.29
C GLN A 293 12.65 9.82 7.67
N PHE A 294 11.34 9.94 7.85
CA PHE A 294 10.59 9.52 9.04
C PHE A 294 10.12 8.06 8.97
N HIS A 295 9.63 7.51 10.08
CA HIS A 295 9.24 6.10 10.24
C HIS A 295 7.70 5.92 10.32
N PRO A 296 6.99 5.80 9.18
CA PRO A 296 5.54 5.62 9.21
C PRO A 296 5.09 4.29 9.83
N GLU A 297 5.96 3.27 9.84
CA GLU A 297 5.66 1.97 10.42
C GLU A 297 5.49 2.02 11.94
N LYS A 298 6.19 2.94 12.61
CA LYS A 298 6.22 3.02 14.08
C LYS A 298 4.88 3.45 14.66
N ASN A 299 4.19 4.39 14.01
CA ASN A 299 2.90 4.92 14.45
C ASN A 299 1.85 3.84 14.74
N ILE A 300 1.90 2.72 14.02
CA ILE A 300 0.93 1.63 14.14
C ILE A 300 1.48 0.47 14.97
N PHE A 301 2.80 0.21 14.95
CA PHE A 301 3.35 -1.09 15.35
C PHE A 301 4.48 -1.08 16.38
N GLU A 302 4.98 0.08 16.83
CA GLU A 302 6.06 0.16 17.83
C GLU A 302 5.67 1.06 19.01
N TRP A 303 5.69 0.54 20.24
CA TRP A 303 5.19 1.25 21.42
C TRP A 303 6.28 1.92 22.27
N GLY A 304 7.54 1.54 22.10
CA GLY A 304 8.68 2.25 22.69
C GLY A 304 8.71 2.28 24.22
N GLU A 305 8.12 1.27 24.88
CA GLU A 305 7.78 1.28 26.31
C GLU A 305 8.98 1.46 27.26
N LYS A 306 10.21 1.14 26.82
CA LYS A 306 11.40 1.11 27.67
C LYS A 306 12.25 2.38 27.65
N ASP A 307 12.19 3.16 26.57
CA ASP A 307 13.15 4.24 26.29
C ASP A 307 12.58 5.67 26.49
N ASN A 308 11.41 5.82 27.13
CA ASN A 308 10.65 7.09 27.15
C ASN A 308 10.51 7.67 25.72
N ILE A 309 10.21 6.81 24.75
CA ILE A 309 9.95 7.23 23.38
C ILE A 309 8.50 7.76 23.29
N ASP A 310 8.26 8.88 23.95
CA ASP A 310 6.94 9.53 23.98
C ASP A 310 6.56 10.17 22.62
N ALA A 311 7.51 10.20 21.68
CA ALA A 311 7.34 10.86 20.40
C ALA A 311 6.64 10.00 19.34
N ILE A 312 6.40 8.70 19.54
CA ILE A 312 5.71 7.88 18.54
C ILE A 312 4.21 8.21 18.57
N PRO A 313 3.65 8.77 17.49
CA PRO A 313 2.26 9.19 17.47
C PRO A 313 1.33 8.01 17.19
N HIS A 314 0.49 7.65 18.18
CA HIS A 314 -0.48 6.55 18.09
C HIS A 314 -1.95 7.01 17.92
N TRP A 315 -2.19 8.31 17.72
CA TRP A 315 -3.56 8.80 17.51
C TRP A 315 -4.08 8.50 16.11
N LYS A 316 -5.40 8.58 15.93
CA LYS A 316 -6.12 8.16 14.73
C LYS A 316 -5.54 8.76 13.44
N GLU A 317 -5.26 10.06 13.45
CA GLU A 317 -4.75 10.78 12.28
C GLU A 317 -3.33 10.33 11.90
N ALA A 318 -2.47 10.02 12.87
CA ALA A 318 -1.15 9.45 12.63
C ALA A 318 -1.23 8.05 12.00
N ILE A 319 -2.18 7.22 12.45
CA ILE A 319 -2.45 5.91 11.87
C ILE A 319 -2.97 6.06 10.43
N GLN A 320 -3.89 7.00 10.18
CA GLN A 320 -4.41 7.27 8.83
C GLN A 320 -3.32 7.73 7.86
N ALA A 321 -2.47 8.66 8.28
CA ALA A 321 -1.33 9.13 7.50
C ALA A 321 -0.37 7.97 7.16
N SER A 322 -0.06 7.13 8.15
CA SER A 322 0.82 5.98 7.98
C SER A 322 0.23 4.95 7.01
N GLN A 323 -1.04 4.60 7.17
CA GLN A 323 -1.69 3.61 6.31
C GLN A 323 -1.81 4.11 4.86
N TYR A 324 -2.01 5.42 4.65
CA TYR A 324 -2.05 6.01 3.31
C TYR A 324 -0.75 5.74 2.53
N LEU A 325 0.42 5.96 3.16
CA LEU A 325 1.72 5.73 2.51
C LEU A 325 1.95 4.25 2.17
N ALA A 326 1.52 3.35 3.04
CA ALA A 326 1.58 1.90 2.77
C ALA A 326 0.72 1.54 1.55
N ASN A 327 -0.52 2.03 1.52
CA ASN A 327 -1.45 1.77 0.42
C ASN A 327 -0.90 2.31 -0.91
N PHE A 328 -0.41 3.56 -0.91
CA PHE A 328 0.21 4.18 -2.08
C PHE A 328 1.35 3.31 -2.63
N PHE A 329 2.30 2.90 -1.79
CA PHE A 329 3.43 2.12 -2.27
C PHE A 329 2.99 0.74 -2.80
N ILE A 330 2.07 0.05 -2.12
CA ILE A 330 1.58 -1.24 -2.62
C ILE A 330 0.79 -1.07 -3.93
N ASP A 331 0.08 0.04 -4.15
CA ASP A 331 -0.54 0.34 -5.44
C ASP A 331 0.49 0.53 -6.57
N GLU A 332 1.67 1.08 -6.28
CA GLU A 332 2.79 1.07 -7.24
C GLU A 332 3.29 -0.35 -7.49
N VAL A 333 3.47 -1.16 -6.43
CA VAL A 333 3.96 -2.55 -6.51
C VAL A 333 3.02 -3.43 -7.34
N ARG A 334 1.70 -3.23 -7.26
CA ARG A 334 0.70 -3.94 -8.07
C ARG A 334 0.88 -3.75 -9.57
N LYS A 335 1.60 -2.71 -10.02
CA LYS A 335 1.86 -2.45 -11.45
C LYS A 335 2.96 -3.36 -12.02
N ASN A 336 3.81 -3.93 -11.16
CA ASN A 336 4.84 -4.87 -11.56
C ASN A 336 4.24 -6.28 -11.78
N THR A 337 4.71 -6.99 -12.81
CA THR A 337 4.15 -8.29 -13.24
C THR A 337 5.05 -9.50 -12.92
N HIS A 338 6.11 -9.31 -12.15
CA HIS A 338 6.93 -10.39 -11.64
C HIS A 338 6.11 -11.36 -10.79
N ARG A 339 6.54 -12.62 -10.78
CA ARG A 339 5.88 -13.70 -10.06
C ARG A 339 6.80 -14.89 -9.95
N TYR A 340 6.68 -15.59 -8.83
CA TYR A 340 7.29 -16.90 -8.66
C TYR A 340 6.76 -17.88 -9.71
N GLN A 341 7.66 -18.69 -10.26
CA GLN A 341 7.30 -19.80 -11.15
C GLN A 341 6.86 -21.05 -10.37
N SER A 342 7.34 -21.23 -9.15
CA SER A 342 7.00 -22.33 -8.26
C SER A 342 6.31 -21.82 -7.00
N VAL A 343 5.13 -22.37 -6.72
CA VAL A 343 4.37 -22.09 -5.48
C VAL A 343 5.12 -22.61 -4.26
N GLU A 344 5.89 -23.70 -4.41
CA GLU A 344 6.72 -24.28 -3.37
C GLU A 344 7.85 -23.31 -3.00
N GLN A 345 8.55 -22.76 -3.99
CA GLN A 345 9.59 -21.75 -3.76
C GLN A 345 9.00 -20.48 -3.15
N GLU A 346 7.86 -20.01 -3.69
CA GLU A 346 7.15 -18.85 -3.13
C GLU A 346 6.86 -19.06 -1.64
N LYS A 347 6.32 -20.23 -1.25
CA LYS A 347 6.05 -20.53 0.15
C LYS A 347 7.30 -20.60 1.01
N ALA A 348 8.41 -21.12 0.46
CA ALA A 348 9.67 -21.26 1.18
C ALA A 348 10.33 -19.90 1.46
N ASP A 349 10.19 -18.94 0.56
CA ASP A 349 10.81 -17.62 0.68
C ASP A 349 10.01 -16.64 1.56
N LEU A 350 8.71 -16.89 1.75
CA LEU A 350 7.86 -15.97 2.51
C LEU A 350 8.27 -15.85 3.97
N ILE A 351 8.10 -14.65 4.53
CA ILE A 351 8.34 -14.33 5.95
C ILE A 351 7.59 -15.25 6.92
N TYR A 352 6.53 -15.91 6.46
CA TYR A 352 5.74 -16.87 7.23
C TYR A 352 6.52 -18.13 7.64
N GLN A 353 7.68 -18.39 7.06
CA GLN A 353 8.60 -19.45 7.51
C GLN A 353 9.44 -19.05 8.73
N TYR A 354 9.38 -17.78 9.13
CA TYR A 354 10.19 -17.22 10.21
C TYR A 354 9.28 -16.82 11.37
N SER A 355 9.81 -16.91 12.59
CA SER A 355 9.13 -16.45 13.80
C SER A 355 9.86 -15.25 14.40
N PRO A 356 9.17 -14.12 14.64
CA PRO A 356 9.81 -12.99 15.31
C PRO A 356 10.02 -13.31 16.80
N VAL A 357 11.06 -12.74 17.39
CA VAL A 357 11.29 -12.76 18.83
C VAL A 357 10.87 -11.44 19.46
N TYR A 358 10.44 -11.49 20.71
CA TYR A 358 10.18 -10.29 21.48
C TYR A 358 11.51 -9.66 21.92
N SER A 359 11.70 -8.38 21.56
CA SER A 359 12.90 -7.60 21.85
C SER A 359 12.62 -6.37 22.72
N GLY A 360 11.37 -6.09 23.07
CA GLY A 360 10.99 -4.92 23.89
C GLY A 360 11.65 -4.87 25.27
N ASP A 361 12.02 -6.02 25.85
CA ASP A 361 12.73 -6.07 27.14
C ASP A 361 14.25 -5.82 27.01
N THR A 362 14.78 -5.78 25.79
CA THR A 362 16.21 -5.53 25.51
C THR A 362 16.48 -4.02 25.34
N ASP A 363 17.67 -3.61 24.91
CA ASP A 363 17.95 -2.20 24.59
C ASP A 363 17.51 -1.84 23.15
N SER A 364 16.64 -2.66 22.56
CA SER A 364 16.10 -2.48 21.22
C SER A 364 15.01 -1.42 21.22
N VAL A 365 15.00 -0.58 20.17
CA VAL A 365 13.92 0.38 19.89
C VAL A 365 12.72 -0.25 19.16
N PHE A 366 12.68 -1.59 19.13
CA PHE A 366 11.67 -2.39 18.45
C PHE A 366 11.09 -3.42 19.43
N ASP A 367 9.76 -3.57 19.41
CA ASP A 367 9.04 -4.54 20.24
C ASP A 367 9.32 -5.97 19.79
N GLN A 368 9.40 -6.20 18.47
CA GLN A 368 9.68 -7.51 17.88
C GLN A 368 10.64 -7.40 16.70
N VAL A 369 11.51 -8.39 16.56
CA VAL A 369 12.45 -8.52 15.45
C VAL A 369 12.46 -9.95 14.91
N TYR A 370 12.62 -10.08 13.59
CA TYR A 370 13.01 -11.32 12.95
C TYR A 370 14.54 -11.38 12.92
N LEU A 371 15.10 -12.53 13.26
CA LEU A 371 16.55 -12.78 13.29
C LEU A 371 16.90 -13.86 12.27
N PHE A 372 18.03 -13.69 11.58
CA PHE A 372 18.47 -14.54 10.49
C PHE A 372 19.97 -14.84 10.59
N ASP A 373 20.38 -16.02 10.10
CA ASP A 373 21.76 -16.52 10.13
C ASP A 373 22.42 -16.49 8.75
#